data_AF-A0A9D5USQ0-F1
#
_entry.id   AF-A0A9D5USQ0-F1
#
_cell.length_a   1.000
_cell.length_b   1.000
_cell.length_c   1.000
_cell.angle_alpha   90.00
_cell.angle_beta   90.00
_cell.angle_gamma   90.00
#
_symmetry.space_group_name_H-M   'P 1'
#
loop_
_entity.id
_entity.type
_entity.pdbx_description
1 polymer ?
#
loop_
_entity_poly.entity_id
_entity_poly.type
_entity_poly.pdbx_seq_one_letter_code
_entity_poly.pdbx_strand_id
1 'polypeptide(L)'
;MINRRYERVTFDTECILHLTDHRSMECRSLDVSLGGLKVTNSSPQVLYPYIGTNCLIEFPLMVPGEEEEEPTQTVLKVQARIVNGDALGIGLAFQGVDRDTQGLLQKLVSRTLQAGDLLELQGKEGITIQGPHVRLLKVELQDHLAEAVREIFIAFLGMNVTLGPYVERPDFAEYAPPETDVTGVVLFNGSLEGGVHLAAPLHFAINAAGALLGEAGLDFRQEQDAMVWDAFGEITNQVAGSLQTRISSEFPDIRMTAPLVVQESNEHIRYKRTLNSVRHFFGSAFGPFYVECFFV
;
A
#
# COMPACT_ATOMS: atom_id res chain seq x y z
N MET A 1 -32.80 18.68 -1.12
CA MET A 1 -32.40 18.42 0.28
C MET A 1 -31.99 16.97 0.36
N ILE A 2 -30.70 16.68 0.47
CA ILE A 2 -30.20 15.32 0.66
C ILE A 2 -30.31 15.04 2.16
N ASN A 3 -31.23 14.15 2.53
CA ASN A 3 -31.46 13.75 3.91
C ASN A 3 -30.35 12.76 4.29
N ARG A 4 -29.19 13.27 4.75
CA ARG A 4 -28.12 12.41 5.29
C ARG A 4 -28.61 11.87 6.63
N ARG A 5 -29.17 10.65 6.63
CA ARG A 5 -29.47 9.90 7.86
C ARG A 5 -28.15 9.62 8.57
N TYR A 6 -28.09 9.98 9.84
CA TYR A 6 -26.96 9.76 10.72
C TYR A 6 -26.97 8.30 11.19
N GLU A 7 -26.29 7.41 10.46
CA GLU A 7 -26.11 6.03 10.90
C GLU A 7 -24.98 5.95 11.92
N ARG A 8 -25.27 5.22 13.01
CA ARG A 8 -24.40 5.11 14.17
C ARG A 8 -23.47 3.92 13.97
N VAL A 9 -22.17 4.18 13.89
CA VAL A 9 -21.12 3.14 13.88
C VAL A 9 -21.08 2.53 15.28
N THR A 10 -21.16 1.20 15.38
CA THR A 10 -21.02 0.47 16.65
C THR A 10 -19.57 0.05 16.85
N PHE A 11 -19.02 0.31 18.04
CA PHE A 11 -17.62 0.06 18.36
C PHE A 11 -17.50 -1.05 19.41
N ASP A 12 -16.88 -2.17 19.05
CA ASP A 12 -16.19 -3.05 20.00
C ASP A 12 -14.74 -2.56 20.03
N THR A 13 -14.45 -1.62 20.93
CA THR A 13 -13.17 -0.90 20.95
C THR A 13 -12.05 -1.76 21.51
N GLU A 14 -11.62 -2.82 20.82
CA GLU A 14 -10.27 -3.37 21.00
C GLU A 14 -9.33 -2.66 20.05
N CYS A 15 -8.50 -1.72 20.50
CA CYS A 15 -7.43 -1.19 19.64
C CYS A 15 -6.19 -2.09 19.70
N ILE A 16 -5.48 -2.22 18.58
CA ILE A 16 -4.24 -2.98 18.47
C ILE A 16 -3.08 -2.01 18.26
N LEU A 17 -2.08 -2.06 19.14
CA LEU A 17 -0.85 -1.26 19.02
C LEU A 17 0.26 -2.08 18.34
N HIS A 18 0.93 -1.51 17.35
CA HIS A 18 2.15 -2.06 16.72
C HIS A 18 3.31 -1.07 16.89
N LEU A 19 4.41 -1.50 17.52
CA LEU A 19 5.62 -0.69 17.69
C LEU A 19 6.49 -0.77 16.43
N THR A 20 6.97 0.36 15.90
CA THR A 20 7.71 0.39 14.62
C THR A 20 9.12 -0.18 14.71
N ASP A 21 9.74 -0.17 15.89
CA ASP A 21 11.19 -0.40 16.03
C ASP A 21 11.54 -1.77 16.63
N HIS A 22 10.54 -2.53 17.11
CA HIS A 22 10.77 -3.75 17.88
C HIS A 22 9.72 -4.84 17.56
N ARG A 23 10.16 -6.12 17.62
CA ARG A 23 9.36 -7.33 17.38
C ARG A 23 7.91 -7.17 17.88
N SER A 24 6.98 -7.08 16.93
CA SER A 24 5.52 -7.20 17.02
C SER A 24 4.99 -7.40 18.45
N MET A 25 4.89 -6.32 19.22
CA MET A 25 4.22 -6.34 20.52
C MET A 25 2.78 -5.90 20.31
N GLU A 26 1.86 -6.86 20.20
CA GLU A 26 0.43 -6.62 20.05
C GLU A 26 -0.19 -6.35 21.43
N CYS A 27 -0.73 -5.16 21.64
CA CYS A 27 -1.51 -4.83 22.85
C CYS A 27 -2.96 -4.60 22.46
N ARG A 28 -3.90 -5.29 23.12
CA ARG A 28 -5.36 -5.10 22.99
C ARG A 28 -5.92 -4.33 24.18
N SER A 29 -6.87 -3.43 23.96
CA SER A 29 -7.38 -2.55 25.02
C SER A 29 -8.81 -2.12 24.77
N LEU A 30 -9.62 -2.05 25.83
CA LEU A 30 -11.07 -1.83 25.77
C LEU A 30 -11.51 -0.37 25.96
N ASP A 31 -10.72 0.51 26.58
CA ASP A 31 -11.10 1.91 26.82
C ASP A 31 -10.01 2.91 26.41
N VAL A 32 -10.44 4.06 25.87
CA VAL A 32 -9.56 5.12 25.34
C VAL A 32 -10.08 6.52 25.77
N SER A 33 -9.22 7.44 26.20
CA SER A 33 -9.56 8.85 26.58
C SER A 33 -8.61 9.86 25.92
N LEU A 34 -8.77 11.19 26.03
CA LEU A 34 -7.95 12.18 25.29
C LEU A 34 -7.35 13.32 26.13
N GLY A 35 -6.11 13.71 25.78
CA GLY A 35 -5.20 14.60 26.53
C GLY A 35 -3.85 13.97 26.90
N GLY A 36 -3.47 12.88 26.21
CA GLY A 36 -2.53 11.86 26.69
C GLY A 36 -3.29 10.53 26.69
N LEU A 37 -3.61 10.05 25.49
CA LEU A 37 -4.56 8.94 25.25
C LEU A 37 -4.27 7.78 26.16
N LYS A 38 -5.16 7.26 27.01
CA LYS A 38 -4.80 6.12 27.88
C LYS A 38 -5.45 4.82 27.41
N VAL A 39 -4.64 3.90 26.92
CA VAL A 39 -5.02 2.56 26.43
C VAL A 39 -5.01 1.57 27.60
N THR A 40 -6.16 1.23 28.18
CA THR A 40 -6.28 0.30 29.31
C THR A 40 -6.05 -1.16 28.87
N ASN A 41 -4.86 -1.68 29.16
CA ASN A 41 -4.55 -3.09 28.99
C ASN A 41 -5.02 -3.88 30.24
N SER A 42 -5.43 -5.14 30.08
CA SER A 42 -5.70 -6.05 31.21
C SER A 42 -4.41 -6.57 31.87
N SER A 43 -3.24 -6.32 31.27
CA SER A 43 -1.92 -6.64 31.81
C SER A 43 -0.82 -5.64 31.37
N PRO A 44 -0.90 -4.34 31.72
CA PRO A 44 0.12 -3.37 31.36
C PRO A 44 1.34 -3.55 32.26
N GLN A 45 2.39 -4.17 31.74
CA GLN A 45 3.72 -4.02 32.34
C GLN A 45 4.33 -2.70 31.87
N VAL A 46 4.86 -1.93 32.83
CA VAL A 46 5.42 -0.60 32.68
C VAL A 46 6.31 -0.49 31.42
N LEU A 47 5.89 0.31 30.44
CA LEU A 47 6.55 0.48 29.13
C LEU A 47 7.70 1.48 29.16
N TYR A 48 8.55 1.39 30.18
CA TYR A 48 9.67 2.32 30.35
C TYR A 48 10.74 2.32 29.23
N PRO A 49 10.89 1.30 28.36
CA PRO A 49 11.75 1.47 27.19
C PRO A 49 11.05 2.09 25.96
N TYR A 50 9.73 2.23 25.94
CA TYR A 50 8.98 2.58 24.71
C TYR A 50 8.38 4.00 24.70
N ILE A 51 8.60 4.80 25.74
CA ILE A 51 8.17 6.21 25.73
C ILE A 51 8.95 6.94 24.64
N GLY A 52 8.24 7.68 23.79
CA GLY A 52 8.79 8.38 22.64
C GLY A 52 8.86 7.56 21.36
N THR A 53 8.63 6.24 21.42
CA THR A 53 8.62 5.36 20.25
C THR A 53 7.40 5.61 19.37
N ASN A 54 7.61 5.61 18.06
CA ASN A 54 6.54 5.68 17.08
C ASN A 54 5.77 4.34 17.06
N CYS A 55 4.48 4.43 16.82
CA CYS A 55 3.59 3.27 16.80
C CYS A 55 2.46 3.47 15.80
N LEU A 56 1.94 2.36 15.33
CA LEU A 56 0.77 2.26 14.49
C LEU A 56 -0.36 1.70 15.35
N ILE A 57 -1.48 2.41 15.43
CA ILE A 57 -2.66 1.96 16.16
C ILE A 57 -3.71 1.53 15.16
N GLU A 58 -4.26 0.33 15.32
CA GLU A 58 -5.39 -0.17 14.54
C GLU A 58 -6.66 -0.14 15.40
N PHE A 59 -7.70 0.49 14.88
CA PHE A 59 -9.03 0.51 15.45
C PHE A 59 -9.94 -0.33 14.55
N PRO A 60 -10.35 -1.54 14.94
CA PRO A 60 -11.40 -2.27 14.25
C PRO A 60 -12.73 -1.52 14.44
N LEU A 61 -13.44 -1.33 13.34
CA LEU A 61 -14.70 -0.61 13.25
C LEU A 61 -15.71 -1.49 12.54
N MET A 62 -16.92 -1.59 13.09
CA MET A 62 -18.05 -2.19 12.39
C MET A 62 -18.85 -1.07 11.75
N VAL A 63 -18.69 -0.91 10.44
CA VAL A 63 -19.44 0.09 9.67
C VAL A 63 -20.77 -0.58 9.26
N PRO A 64 -21.93 -0.02 9.65
CA PRO A 64 -23.21 -0.52 9.16
C PRO A 64 -23.25 -0.42 7.63
N GLY A 65 -23.70 -1.49 6.97
CA GLY A 65 -23.91 -1.50 5.52
C GLY A 65 -25.12 -0.64 5.12
N GLU A 66 -25.16 -0.20 3.88
CA GLU A 66 -26.36 0.47 3.34
C GLU A 66 -27.48 -0.57 3.16
N GLU A 67 -28.73 -0.16 3.44
CA GLU A 67 -29.99 -0.95 3.36
C GLU A 67 -29.84 -2.43 2.92
N GLU A 68 -29.91 -3.36 3.89
CA GLU A 68 -29.80 -4.83 3.77
C GLU A 68 -28.39 -5.43 3.65
N GLU A 69 -27.33 -4.64 3.54
CA GLU A 69 -25.95 -5.17 3.58
C GLU A 69 -25.48 -5.52 4.99
N GLU A 70 -24.72 -6.62 5.10
CA GLU A 70 -24.07 -7.00 6.36
C GLU A 70 -23.04 -5.95 6.79
N PRO A 71 -22.91 -5.66 8.09
CA PRO A 71 -21.95 -4.68 8.58
C PRO A 71 -20.53 -5.12 8.23
N THR A 72 -19.73 -4.21 7.65
CA THR A 72 -18.38 -4.52 7.21
C THR A 72 -17.35 -4.20 8.30
N GLN A 73 -16.42 -5.14 8.51
CA GLN A 73 -15.30 -4.93 9.43
C GLN A 73 -14.20 -4.11 8.76
N THR A 74 -14.08 -2.85 9.14
CA THR A 74 -13.07 -1.92 8.65
C THR A 74 -11.99 -1.70 9.71
N VAL A 75 -10.74 -1.52 9.32
CA VAL A 75 -9.65 -1.20 10.24
C VAL A 75 -9.15 0.21 9.97
N LEU A 76 -9.33 1.11 10.93
CA LEU A 76 -8.75 2.45 10.90
C LEU A 76 -7.38 2.42 11.55
N LYS A 77 -6.35 2.74 10.77
CA LYS A 77 -4.96 2.81 11.21
C LYS A 77 -4.52 4.25 11.40
N VAL A 78 -3.85 4.52 12.51
CA VAL A 78 -3.41 5.87 12.88
C VAL A 78 -1.96 5.84 13.37
N GLN A 79 -1.13 6.72 12.82
CA GLN A 79 0.24 6.91 13.28
C GLN A 79 0.27 7.73 14.57
N ALA A 80 0.99 7.25 15.58
CA ALA A 80 1.09 7.90 16.87
C ALA A 80 2.45 7.71 17.52
N ARG A 81 2.67 8.40 18.63
CA ARG A 81 3.82 8.25 19.52
C ARG A 81 3.35 7.99 20.93
N ILE A 82 4.03 7.08 21.63
CA ILE A 82 3.79 6.85 23.04
C ILE A 82 4.33 8.04 23.84
N VAL A 83 3.49 8.71 24.63
CA VAL A 83 3.87 9.89 25.43
C VAL A 83 3.89 9.63 26.91
N ASN A 84 3.13 8.66 27.40
CA ASN A 84 3.21 8.17 28.78
C ASN A 84 2.72 6.72 28.84
N GLY A 85 2.93 6.04 29.96
CA GLY A 85 2.39 4.71 30.18
C GLY A 85 2.46 4.35 31.65
N ASP A 86 1.37 3.80 32.19
CA ASP A 86 1.28 3.34 33.56
C ASP A 86 0.49 2.02 33.66
N ALA A 87 0.28 1.54 34.88
CA ALA A 87 -0.45 0.30 35.16
C ALA A 87 -1.94 0.33 34.78
N LEU A 88 -2.45 1.49 34.36
CA LEU A 88 -3.82 1.68 33.94
C LEU A 88 -3.90 2.00 32.44
N GLY A 89 -2.76 2.20 31.75
CA GLY A 89 -2.74 2.28 30.29
C GLY A 89 -1.66 3.15 29.67
N ILE A 90 -1.69 3.25 28.32
CA ILE A 90 -0.66 3.90 27.51
C ILE A 90 -1.17 5.19 26.89
N GLY A 91 -0.47 6.30 27.16
CA GLY A 91 -0.48 7.64 26.56
C GLY A 91 -0.14 7.68 25.07
N LEU A 92 -1.04 8.12 24.18
CA LEU A 92 -0.73 8.32 22.76
C LEU A 92 -0.87 9.78 22.31
N ALA A 93 0.02 10.19 21.41
CA ALA A 93 -0.07 11.44 20.67
C ALA A 93 -0.02 11.13 19.17
N PHE A 94 -1.11 11.44 18.46
CA PHE A 94 -1.20 11.25 17.00
C PHE A 94 -0.20 12.14 16.26
N GLN A 95 0.42 11.61 15.21
CA GLN A 95 1.43 12.31 14.40
C GLN A 95 0.86 12.72 13.05
N GLY A 96 1.30 13.87 12.54
CA GLY A 96 0.92 14.35 11.20
C GLY A 96 -0.55 14.76 11.04
N VAL A 97 -1.34 14.77 12.10
CA VAL A 97 -2.78 15.10 12.03
C VAL A 97 -3.04 16.60 12.26
N ASP A 98 -3.88 17.19 11.41
CA ASP A 98 -4.39 18.55 11.61
C ASP A 98 -5.41 18.62 12.77
N ARG A 99 -5.81 19.84 13.18
CA ARG A 99 -6.73 20.04 14.31
C ARG A 99 -8.11 19.43 14.08
N ASP A 100 -8.58 19.44 12.84
CA ASP A 100 -9.91 18.92 12.48
C ASP A 100 -9.90 17.38 12.55
N THR A 101 -8.86 16.77 12.00
CA THR A 101 -8.55 15.33 12.05
C THR A 101 -8.38 14.88 13.49
N GLN A 102 -7.69 15.67 14.32
CA GLN A 102 -7.59 15.39 15.74
C GLN A 102 -8.97 15.34 16.39
N GLY A 103 -9.86 16.30 16.07
CA GLY A 103 -11.26 16.33 16.51
C GLY A 103 -12.04 15.06 16.14
N LEU A 104 -11.90 14.58 14.91
CA LEU A 104 -12.52 13.33 14.45
C LEU A 104 -11.96 12.11 15.17
N LEU A 105 -10.65 12.03 15.39
CA LEU A 105 -10.04 10.99 16.23
C LEU A 105 -10.53 11.04 17.68
N GLN A 106 -10.92 12.22 18.20
CA GLN A 106 -11.58 12.30 19.51
C GLN A 106 -12.97 11.69 19.50
N LYS A 107 -13.73 11.89 18.43
CA LYS A 107 -15.03 11.25 18.27
C LYS A 107 -14.88 9.73 18.21
N LEU A 108 -13.87 9.24 17.48
CA LEU A 108 -13.54 7.80 17.39
C LEU A 108 -13.30 7.22 18.78
N VAL A 109 -12.37 7.82 19.51
CA VAL A 109 -11.98 7.40 20.87
C VAL A 109 -13.16 7.44 21.84
N SER A 110 -13.99 8.47 21.76
CA SER A 110 -15.18 8.62 22.61
C SER A 110 -16.40 7.81 22.15
N ARG A 111 -16.27 6.97 21.12
CA ARG A 111 -17.36 6.17 20.53
C ARG A 111 -18.55 7.01 20.04
N THR A 112 -18.27 8.24 19.58
CA THR A 112 -19.25 9.18 19.04
C THR A 112 -19.07 9.45 17.54
N LEU A 113 -18.13 8.75 16.89
CA LEU A 113 -17.86 8.85 15.46
C LEU A 113 -19.04 8.30 14.64
N GLN A 114 -19.42 9.03 13.60
CA GLN A 114 -20.50 8.68 12.68
C GLN A 114 -19.93 8.21 11.33
N ALA A 115 -20.73 7.54 10.50
CA ALA A 115 -20.28 7.07 9.19
C ALA A 115 -19.72 8.21 8.31
N GLY A 116 -20.34 9.40 8.35
CA GLY A 116 -19.85 10.59 7.64
C GLY A 116 -18.48 11.07 8.12
N ASP A 117 -18.14 10.87 9.40
CA ASP A 117 -16.83 11.25 9.94
C ASP A 117 -15.72 10.33 9.40
N LEU A 118 -16.02 9.07 9.04
CA LEU A 118 -15.03 8.15 8.44
C LEU A 118 -14.62 8.60 7.04
N LEU A 119 -15.56 9.13 6.26
CA LEU A 119 -15.26 9.73 4.96
C LEU A 119 -14.38 10.98 5.11
N GLU A 120 -14.55 11.76 6.18
CA GLU A 120 -13.69 12.92 6.47
C GLU A 120 -12.28 12.53 6.95
N LEU A 121 -12.14 11.35 7.56
CA LEU A 121 -10.86 10.77 7.96
C LEU A 121 -10.10 10.16 6.77
N GLN A 122 -10.81 9.75 5.72
CA GLN A 122 -10.20 9.15 4.53
C GLN A 122 -9.29 10.16 3.80
N GLY A 123 -8.03 9.76 3.56
CA GLY A 123 -7.04 10.61 2.90
C GLY A 123 -6.40 11.68 3.78
N LYS A 124 -6.72 11.72 5.08
CA LYS A 124 -5.99 12.56 6.04
C LYS A 124 -4.59 11.99 6.32
N GLU A 125 -3.62 12.88 6.48
CA GLU A 125 -2.24 12.50 6.79
C GLU A 125 -2.17 11.76 8.14
N GLY A 126 -1.36 10.71 8.21
CA GLY A 126 -1.23 9.85 9.39
C GLY A 126 -2.43 8.91 9.63
N ILE A 127 -3.40 8.86 8.71
CA ILE A 127 -4.58 8.00 8.76
C ILE A 127 -4.71 7.11 7.52
N THR A 128 -5.07 5.85 7.72
CA THR A 128 -5.36 4.91 6.63
C THR A 128 -6.54 4.05 7.06
N ILE A 129 -7.54 3.96 6.21
CA ILE A 129 -8.73 3.14 6.45
C ILE A 129 -8.60 1.93 5.53
N GLN A 130 -8.41 0.75 6.12
CA GLN A 130 -8.39 -0.51 5.39
C GLN A 130 -9.74 -1.19 5.58
N GLY A 131 -10.59 -1.09 4.55
CA GLY A 131 -11.77 -1.95 4.45
C GLY A 131 -11.36 -3.42 4.24
N PRO A 132 -12.27 -4.37 4.48
CA PRO A 132 -11.99 -5.79 4.24
C PRO A 132 -11.63 -6.04 2.77
N HIS A 133 -12.23 -5.27 1.86
CA HIS A 133 -11.92 -5.28 0.43
C HIS A 133 -10.47 -4.92 0.11
N VAL A 134 -9.87 -3.92 0.79
CA VAL A 134 -8.48 -3.51 0.49
C VAL A 134 -7.48 -4.61 0.86
N ARG A 135 -7.72 -5.30 1.98
CA ARG A 135 -6.83 -6.39 2.41
C ARG A 135 -6.95 -7.61 1.50
N LEU A 136 -8.18 -7.99 1.12
CA LEU A 136 -8.41 -9.06 0.16
C LEU A 136 -7.78 -8.73 -1.19
N LEU A 137 -7.98 -7.49 -1.66
CA LEU A 137 -7.39 -6.98 -2.88
C LEU A 137 -5.86 -7.08 -2.89
N LYS A 138 -5.17 -6.78 -1.78
CA LYS A 138 -3.70 -6.90 -1.72
C LYS A 138 -3.24 -8.35 -1.93
N VAL A 139 -3.98 -9.31 -1.40
CA VAL A 139 -3.69 -10.75 -1.55
C VAL A 139 -4.01 -11.23 -2.97
N GLU A 140 -5.12 -10.79 -3.54
CA GLU A 140 -5.51 -11.14 -4.91
C GLU A 140 -4.56 -10.51 -5.94
N LEU A 141 -4.21 -9.23 -5.76
CA LEU A 141 -3.22 -8.53 -6.58
C LEU A 141 -1.86 -9.21 -6.54
N GLN A 142 -1.47 -9.76 -5.38
CA GLN A 142 -0.21 -10.49 -5.24
C GLN A 142 -0.16 -11.66 -6.23
N ASP A 143 -1.19 -12.51 -6.21
CA ASP A 143 -1.25 -13.70 -7.06
C ASP A 143 -1.39 -13.32 -8.54
N HIS A 144 -2.27 -12.36 -8.85
CA HIS A 144 -2.45 -11.87 -10.22
C HIS A 144 -1.19 -11.24 -10.80
N LEU A 145 -0.39 -10.53 -10.00
CA LEU A 145 0.87 -9.95 -10.44
C LEU A 145 1.89 -11.03 -10.77
N ALA A 146 2.02 -12.05 -9.92
CA ALA A 146 2.93 -13.16 -10.14
C ALA A 146 2.57 -13.96 -11.41
N GLU A 147 1.28 -14.16 -11.67
CA GLU A 147 0.78 -14.80 -12.90
C GLU A 147 1.02 -13.94 -14.14
N ALA A 148 0.67 -12.65 -14.08
CA ALA A 148 0.87 -11.71 -15.18
C ALA A 148 2.33 -11.66 -15.63
N VAL A 149 3.26 -11.54 -14.68
CA VAL A 149 4.71 -11.55 -15.00
C VAL A 149 5.12 -12.87 -15.63
N ARG A 150 4.70 -14.01 -15.08
CA ARG A 150 5.06 -15.32 -15.62
C ARG A 150 4.57 -15.50 -17.06
N GLU A 151 3.32 -15.12 -17.33
CA GLU A 151 2.74 -15.23 -18.67
C GLU A 151 3.47 -14.36 -19.69
N ILE A 152 3.71 -13.08 -19.36
CA ILE A 152 4.40 -12.17 -20.27
C ILE A 152 5.82 -12.65 -20.55
N PHE A 153 6.54 -13.13 -19.53
CA PHE A 153 7.92 -13.58 -19.71
C PHE A 153 8.01 -14.88 -20.52
N ILE A 154 7.06 -15.80 -20.35
CA ILE A 154 7.01 -17.01 -21.16
C ILE A 154 6.62 -16.67 -22.61
N ALA A 155 5.58 -15.86 -22.80
CA ALA A 155 5.01 -15.58 -24.12
C ALA A 155 5.91 -14.68 -24.98
N PHE A 156 6.48 -13.62 -24.39
CA PHE A 156 7.17 -12.57 -25.14
C PHE A 156 8.69 -12.61 -24.99
N LEU A 157 9.21 -13.17 -23.90
CA LEU A 157 10.66 -13.28 -23.66
C LEU A 157 11.18 -14.72 -23.79
N GLY A 158 10.28 -15.70 -23.99
CA GLY A 158 10.64 -17.11 -24.14
C GLY A 158 11.32 -17.70 -22.90
N MET A 159 11.05 -17.17 -21.70
CA MET A 159 11.76 -17.56 -20.49
C MET A 159 10.86 -17.74 -19.27
N ASN A 160 11.35 -18.57 -18.35
CA ASN A 160 10.75 -18.74 -17.04
C ASN A 160 11.32 -17.74 -16.03
N VAL A 161 10.46 -17.33 -15.10
CA VAL A 161 10.83 -16.54 -13.92
C VAL A 161 10.67 -17.39 -12.66
N THR A 162 11.57 -17.17 -11.72
CA THR A 162 11.50 -17.73 -10.37
C THR A 162 10.86 -16.71 -9.45
N LEU A 163 9.83 -17.11 -8.71
CA LEU A 163 9.15 -16.24 -7.77
C LEU A 163 10.03 -16.03 -6.55
N GLY A 164 10.33 -14.76 -6.25
CA GLY A 164 11.03 -14.33 -5.04
C GLY A 164 10.07 -13.95 -3.92
N PRO A 165 10.58 -13.29 -2.85
CA PRO A 165 9.74 -12.88 -1.73
C PRO A 165 8.65 -11.89 -2.17
N TYR A 166 7.54 -11.95 -1.44
CA TYR A 166 6.50 -10.94 -1.42
C TYR A 166 6.82 -9.93 -0.32
N VAL A 167 6.68 -8.64 -0.62
CA VAL A 167 6.82 -7.57 0.38
C VAL A 167 5.62 -6.65 0.27
N GLU A 168 4.79 -6.64 1.31
CA GLU A 168 3.79 -5.59 1.53
C GLU A 168 4.48 -4.36 2.12
N ARG A 169 4.24 -3.19 1.55
CA ARG A 169 4.76 -1.94 2.12
C ARG A 169 4.04 -1.64 3.44
N PRO A 170 4.75 -1.33 4.54
CA PRO A 170 4.12 -0.90 5.77
C PRO A 170 3.30 0.38 5.55
N ASP A 171 2.13 0.44 6.17
CA ASP A 171 1.32 1.65 6.18
C ASP A 171 2.15 2.84 6.71
N PHE A 172 2.03 4.00 6.06
CA PHE A 172 2.75 5.26 6.39
C PHE A 172 4.27 5.28 6.22
N ALA A 173 4.92 4.20 5.81
CA ALA A 173 6.34 4.26 5.46
C ALA A 173 6.52 5.22 4.28
N GLU A 174 7.56 6.08 4.27
CA GLU A 174 7.88 6.87 3.08
C GLU A 174 8.14 5.94 1.90
N TYR A 175 7.69 6.33 0.69
CA TYR A 175 7.97 5.51 -0.49
C TYR A 175 9.46 5.66 -0.81
N ALA A 176 10.23 4.64 -0.48
CA ALA A 176 11.56 4.47 -1.02
C ALA A 176 11.44 3.62 -2.29
N PRO A 177 11.65 4.18 -3.50
CA PRO A 177 11.84 3.36 -4.67
C PRO A 177 13.06 2.45 -4.41
N PRO A 178 12.96 1.16 -4.73
CA PRO A 178 14.11 0.28 -4.72
C PRO A 178 15.23 0.84 -5.59
N GLU A 179 16.46 0.74 -5.09
CA GLU A 179 17.68 1.13 -5.82
C GLU A 179 17.80 0.24 -7.07
N THR A 180 17.30 0.73 -8.19
CA THR A 180 17.29 0.03 -9.46
C THR A 180 17.60 1.00 -10.57
N ASP A 181 18.47 0.58 -11.48
CA ASP A 181 18.96 1.47 -12.53
C ASP A 181 17.83 1.94 -13.48
N VAL A 182 16.77 1.13 -13.66
CA VAL A 182 15.69 1.40 -14.61
C VAL A 182 14.33 0.98 -14.03
N THR A 183 13.32 1.86 -14.14
CA THR A 183 11.93 1.59 -13.77
C THR A 183 10.97 1.96 -14.91
N GLY A 184 10.19 1.00 -15.38
CA GLY A 184 9.04 1.20 -16.24
C GLY A 184 7.79 1.45 -15.40
N VAL A 185 6.97 2.41 -15.80
CA VAL A 185 5.78 2.87 -15.08
C VAL A 185 4.57 2.89 -16.01
N VAL A 186 3.48 2.28 -15.59
CA VAL A 186 2.16 2.40 -16.24
C VAL A 186 1.14 2.76 -15.18
N LEU A 187 0.39 3.84 -15.38
CA LEU A 187 -0.59 4.32 -14.42
C LEU A 187 -2.00 3.85 -14.76
N PHE A 188 -2.76 3.55 -13.72
CA PHE A 188 -4.18 3.20 -13.75
C PHE A 188 -5.03 4.40 -13.33
N ASN A 189 -6.09 4.66 -14.07
CA ASN A 189 -7.12 5.64 -13.76
C ASN A 189 -8.51 4.99 -13.92
N GLY A 190 -9.51 5.41 -13.15
CA GLY A 190 -10.88 4.90 -13.26
C GLY A 190 -11.37 4.35 -11.93
N SER A 191 -11.94 3.15 -11.94
CA SER A 191 -12.39 2.46 -10.72
C SER A 191 -11.26 2.08 -9.77
N LEU A 192 -10.03 1.95 -10.29
CA LEU A 192 -8.80 1.82 -9.51
C LEU A 192 -7.81 2.90 -9.97
N GLU A 193 -7.40 3.76 -9.04
CA GLU A 193 -6.34 4.74 -9.25
C GLU A 193 -5.02 4.19 -8.71
N GLY A 194 -3.98 4.15 -9.54
CA GLY A 194 -2.74 3.47 -9.17
C GLY A 194 -1.80 3.26 -10.32
N GLY A 195 -1.11 2.12 -10.33
CA GLY A 195 -0.25 1.73 -11.43
C GLY A 195 0.62 0.52 -11.13
N VAL A 196 1.50 0.23 -12.08
CA VAL A 196 2.49 -0.84 -12.02
C VAL A 196 3.88 -0.25 -12.27
N HIS A 197 4.82 -0.68 -11.44
CA HIS A 197 6.24 -0.55 -11.68
C HIS A 197 6.86 -1.87 -12.09
N LEU A 198 7.65 -1.87 -13.16
CA LEU A 198 8.60 -2.91 -13.47
C LEU A 198 10.00 -2.34 -13.30
N ALA A 199 10.77 -2.84 -12.35
CA ALA A 199 12.02 -2.22 -11.96
C ALA A 199 13.14 -3.23 -11.84
N ALA A 200 14.29 -2.88 -12.40
CA ALA A 200 15.38 -3.80 -12.60
C ALA A 200 16.73 -3.08 -12.78
N PRO A 201 17.85 -3.80 -12.60
CA PRO A 201 19.15 -3.33 -13.05
C PRO A 201 19.20 -3.09 -14.57
N LEU A 202 20.11 -2.24 -15.03
CA LEU A 202 20.24 -1.86 -16.44
C LEU A 202 20.50 -3.08 -17.34
N HIS A 203 21.35 -4.00 -16.88
CA HIS A 203 21.66 -5.22 -17.63
C HIS A 203 20.43 -6.10 -17.84
N PHE A 204 19.47 -6.11 -16.91
CA PHE A 204 18.22 -6.83 -17.09
C PHE A 204 17.40 -6.18 -18.20
N ALA A 205 17.23 -4.85 -18.16
CA ALA A 205 16.44 -4.11 -19.14
C ALA A 205 16.98 -4.31 -20.57
N ILE A 206 18.30 -4.26 -20.77
CA ILE A 206 18.95 -4.49 -22.07
C ILE A 206 18.66 -5.91 -22.58
N ASN A 207 18.83 -6.93 -21.74
CA ASN A 207 18.62 -8.32 -22.15
C ASN A 207 17.14 -8.63 -22.41
N ALA A 208 16.24 -8.09 -21.59
CA ALA A 208 14.79 -8.24 -21.77
C ALA A 208 14.32 -7.57 -23.07
N ALA A 209 14.81 -6.36 -23.36
CA ALA A 209 14.56 -5.68 -24.62
C ALA A 209 15.07 -6.48 -25.83
N GLY A 210 16.30 -7.00 -25.76
CA GLY A 210 16.85 -7.85 -26.82
C GLY A 210 16.00 -9.09 -27.06
N ALA A 211 15.57 -9.77 -25.99
CA ALA A 211 14.70 -10.93 -26.10
C ALA A 211 13.34 -10.60 -26.74
N LEU A 212 12.71 -9.48 -26.37
CA LEU A 212 11.45 -9.03 -26.97
C LEU A 212 11.60 -8.72 -28.47
N LEU A 213 12.72 -8.13 -28.86
CA LEU A 213 13.02 -7.75 -30.25
C LEU A 213 13.58 -8.91 -31.09
N GLY A 214 13.88 -10.06 -30.47
CA GLY A 214 14.55 -11.18 -31.13
C GLY A 214 16.03 -10.93 -31.45
N GLU A 215 16.65 -9.95 -30.78
CA GLU A 215 18.06 -9.59 -30.93
C GLU A 215 18.90 -10.15 -29.77
N ALA A 216 19.91 -10.96 -30.10
CA ALA A 216 20.82 -11.51 -29.11
C ALA A 216 21.82 -10.43 -28.65
N GLY A 217 21.49 -9.75 -27.54
CA GLY A 217 22.39 -8.81 -26.86
C GLY A 217 22.49 -7.46 -27.57
N LEU A 218 21.53 -6.58 -27.30
CA LEU A 218 21.56 -5.18 -27.74
C LEU A 218 22.84 -4.50 -27.23
N ASP A 219 23.56 -3.82 -28.12
CA ASP A 219 24.71 -3.01 -27.75
C ASP A 219 24.24 -1.62 -27.31
N PHE A 220 23.97 -1.50 -26.02
CA PHE A 220 23.54 -0.25 -25.38
C PHE A 220 24.50 0.93 -25.62
N ARG A 221 25.73 0.70 -26.09
CA ARG A 221 26.73 1.76 -26.36
C ARG A 221 26.65 2.34 -27.76
N GLN A 222 25.86 1.77 -28.68
CA GLN A 222 25.81 2.17 -30.10
C GLN A 222 24.41 2.67 -30.52
N GLU A 223 23.84 3.63 -29.79
CA GLU A 223 22.59 4.34 -30.18
C GLU A 223 21.31 3.48 -30.15
N GLN A 224 21.34 2.30 -29.51
CA GLN A 224 20.17 1.43 -29.31
C GLN A 224 19.42 1.72 -27.99
N ASP A 225 19.73 2.83 -27.30
CA ASP A 225 19.13 3.19 -26.02
C ASP A 225 17.62 3.39 -26.14
N ALA A 226 17.17 4.12 -27.16
CA ALA A 226 15.74 4.34 -27.43
C ALA A 226 15.00 3.01 -27.66
N MET A 227 15.61 2.05 -28.37
CA MET A 227 15.02 0.73 -28.60
C MET A 227 14.89 -0.07 -27.30
N VAL A 228 15.89 0.01 -26.41
CA VAL A 228 15.83 -0.63 -25.09
C VAL A 228 14.69 -0.04 -24.27
N TRP A 229 14.52 1.28 -24.26
CA TRP A 229 13.47 1.95 -23.50
C TRP A 229 12.07 1.67 -24.05
N ASP A 230 11.89 1.71 -25.37
CA ASP A 230 10.61 1.38 -26.00
C ASP A 230 10.22 -0.08 -25.70
N ALA A 231 11.17 -1.02 -25.87
CA ALA A 231 10.92 -2.43 -25.59
C ALA A 231 10.65 -2.69 -24.10
N PHE A 232 11.41 -2.09 -23.19
CA PHE A 232 11.18 -2.22 -21.75
C PHE A 232 9.84 -1.59 -21.31
N GLY A 233 9.49 -0.46 -21.92
CA GLY A 233 8.18 0.16 -21.75
C GLY A 233 7.05 -0.75 -22.23
N GLU A 234 7.21 -1.43 -23.36
CA GLU A 234 6.23 -2.38 -23.88
C GLU A 234 6.08 -3.60 -22.96
N ILE A 235 7.16 -4.16 -22.41
CA ILE A 235 7.08 -5.24 -21.41
C ILE A 235 6.29 -4.75 -20.18
N THR A 236 6.58 -3.55 -19.70
CA THR A 236 5.87 -2.94 -18.57
C THR A 236 4.37 -2.80 -18.87
N ASN A 237 4.02 -2.31 -20.07
CA ASN A 237 2.65 -2.16 -20.54
C ASN A 237 1.92 -3.49 -20.65
N GLN A 238 2.59 -4.54 -21.12
CA GLN A 238 2.04 -5.89 -21.20
C GLN A 238 1.77 -6.50 -19.82
N VAL A 239 2.68 -6.32 -18.86
CA VAL A 239 2.47 -6.76 -17.48
C VAL A 239 1.28 -6.01 -16.87
N ALA A 240 1.23 -4.69 -17.04
CA ALA A 240 0.14 -3.86 -16.54
C ALA A 240 -1.22 -4.22 -17.18
N GLY A 241 -1.25 -4.49 -18.48
CA GLY A 241 -2.45 -4.92 -19.21
C GLY A 241 -2.94 -6.31 -18.83
N SER A 242 -2.01 -7.25 -18.61
CA SER A 242 -2.35 -8.58 -18.09
C SER A 242 -2.95 -8.49 -16.68
N LEU A 243 -2.35 -7.68 -15.80
CA LEU A 243 -2.90 -7.42 -14.47
C LEU A 243 -4.29 -6.77 -14.54
N GLN A 244 -4.44 -5.71 -15.34
CA GLN A 244 -5.71 -4.99 -15.52
C GLN A 244 -6.82 -5.92 -16.00
N THR A 245 -6.52 -6.85 -16.91
CA THR A 245 -7.50 -7.83 -17.39
C THR A 245 -7.99 -8.73 -16.26
N ARG A 246 -7.10 -9.18 -15.38
CA ARG A 246 -7.42 -10.05 -14.23
C ARG A 246 -8.33 -9.37 -13.22
N ILE A 247 -8.06 -8.11 -12.93
CA ILE A 247 -8.81 -7.34 -11.93
C ILE A 247 -10.03 -6.61 -12.50
N SER A 248 -10.25 -6.66 -13.82
CA SER A 248 -11.34 -5.94 -14.51
C SER A 248 -12.75 -6.37 -14.07
N SER A 249 -12.91 -7.58 -13.54
CA SER A 249 -14.20 -8.06 -13.05
C SER A 249 -14.64 -7.36 -11.76
N GLU A 250 -13.67 -6.95 -10.95
CA GLU A 250 -13.87 -6.22 -9.69
C GLU A 250 -13.78 -4.70 -9.90
N PHE A 251 -12.90 -4.27 -10.81
CA PHE A 251 -12.63 -2.87 -11.10
C PHE A 251 -12.94 -2.58 -12.58
N PRO A 252 -14.23 -2.38 -12.93
CA PRO A 252 -14.60 -2.06 -14.31
C PRO A 252 -14.06 -0.69 -14.72
N ASP A 253 -13.78 -0.49 -16.00
CA ASP A 253 -13.33 0.81 -16.56
C ASP A 253 -11.96 1.32 -16.09
N ILE A 254 -11.03 0.44 -15.68
CA ILE A 254 -9.61 0.81 -15.52
C ILE A 254 -9.04 1.21 -16.89
N ARG A 255 -8.46 2.41 -16.96
CA ARG A 255 -7.72 2.95 -18.11
C ARG A 255 -6.25 3.05 -17.79
N MET A 256 -5.41 2.59 -18.71
CA MET A 256 -3.96 2.65 -18.58
C MET A 256 -3.38 3.85 -19.31
N THR A 257 -2.32 4.46 -18.77
CA THR A 257 -1.49 5.42 -19.51
C THR A 257 -0.52 4.70 -20.45
N ALA A 258 0.09 5.44 -21.38
CA ALA A 258 1.28 4.96 -22.06
C ALA A 258 2.41 4.66 -21.04
N PRO A 259 3.29 3.69 -21.32
CA PRO A 259 4.41 3.39 -20.44
C PRO A 259 5.42 4.54 -20.42
N LEU A 260 5.99 4.79 -19.25
CA LEU A 260 7.11 5.71 -19.04
C LEU A 260 8.29 4.91 -18.50
N VAL A 261 9.47 5.07 -19.08
CA VAL A 261 10.70 4.47 -18.56
C VAL A 261 11.56 5.56 -17.92
N VAL A 262 11.95 5.33 -16.67
CA VAL A 262 12.79 6.21 -15.86
C VAL A 262 14.13 5.51 -15.63
N GLN A 263 15.24 6.20 -15.93
CA GLN A 263 16.59 5.72 -15.64
C GLN A 263 17.13 6.47 -14.42
N GLU A 264 17.59 5.75 -13.39
CA GLU A 264 18.12 6.38 -12.18
C GLU A 264 19.50 6.99 -12.44
N SER A 265 19.50 8.31 -12.66
CA SER A 265 20.68 9.15 -12.40
C SER A 265 20.38 10.39 -11.55
N ASN A 266 19.26 10.42 -10.80
CA ASN A 266 18.89 11.32 -9.67
C ASN A 266 17.37 11.58 -9.52
N GLU A 267 16.50 10.95 -10.31
CA GLU A 267 15.06 11.22 -10.31
C GLU A 267 14.28 10.17 -9.49
N HIS A 268 13.80 10.57 -8.30
CA HIS A 268 12.91 9.74 -7.50
C HIS A 268 11.44 10.01 -7.87
N ILE A 269 10.69 8.94 -8.15
CA ILE A 269 9.23 9.03 -8.30
C ILE A 269 8.64 9.39 -6.93
N ARG A 270 8.09 10.60 -6.81
CA ARG A 270 7.41 11.07 -5.59
C ARG A 270 5.91 11.06 -5.77
N TYR A 271 5.24 10.24 -4.99
CA TYR A 271 3.78 10.25 -4.88
C TYR A 271 3.32 11.29 -3.86
N LYS A 272 2.25 12.02 -4.20
CA LYS A 272 1.67 13.07 -3.33
C LYS A 272 0.76 12.51 -2.23
N ARG A 273 0.47 11.21 -2.24
CA ARG A 273 -0.47 10.54 -1.33
C ARG A 273 0.16 9.25 -0.80
N THR A 274 -0.32 8.80 0.35
CA THR A 274 -0.05 7.45 0.84
C THR A 274 -0.69 6.45 -0.11
N LEU A 275 0.07 5.45 -0.53
CA LEU A 275 -0.37 4.42 -1.47
C LEU A 275 -0.30 3.06 -0.78
N ASN A 276 -1.32 2.25 -1.02
CA ASN A 276 -1.21 0.81 -0.84
C ASN A 276 -0.27 0.27 -1.92
N SER A 277 0.58 -0.70 -1.58
CA SER A 277 1.35 -1.40 -2.59
C SER A 277 1.66 -2.85 -2.26
N VAL A 278 1.77 -3.62 -3.33
CA VAL A 278 2.00 -5.07 -3.37
C VAL A 278 3.23 -5.25 -4.25
N ARG A 279 4.34 -5.70 -3.67
CA ARG A 279 5.61 -5.88 -4.40
C ARG A 279 6.03 -7.35 -4.44
N HIS A 280 6.39 -7.81 -5.62
CA HIS A 280 6.97 -9.14 -5.83
C HIS A 280 8.35 -9.06 -6.46
N PHE A 281 9.29 -9.76 -5.86
CA PHE A 281 10.62 -9.96 -6.43
C PHE A 281 10.63 -11.19 -7.32
N PHE A 282 11.46 -11.15 -8.36
CA PHE A 282 11.60 -12.23 -9.32
C PHE A 282 13.08 -12.44 -9.66
N GLY A 283 13.44 -13.69 -9.91
CA GLY A 283 14.73 -14.05 -10.51
C GLY A 283 14.54 -14.58 -11.93
N SER A 284 15.41 -14.20 -12.85
CA SER A 284 15.41 -14.68 -14.23
C SER A 284 16.83 -15.01 -14.70
N ALA A 285 16.96 -15.54 -15.91
CA ALA A 285 18.26 -15.70 -16.56
C ALA A 285 18.96 -14.35 -16.84
N PHE A 286 18.21 -13.23 -16.85
CA PHE A 286 18.73 -11.88 -17.07
C PHE A 286 19.08 -11.13 -15.77
N GLY A 287 18.89 -11.78 -14.61
CA GLY A 287 19.11 -11.18 -13.31
C GLY A 287 17.83 -10.97 -12.50
N PRO A 288 17.95 -10.37 -11.30
CA PRO A 288 16.83 -10.06 -10.44
C PRO A 288 16.07 -8.82 -10.93
N PHE A 289 14.77 -8.79 -10.68
CA PHE A 289 13.91 -7.62 -10.88
C PHE A 289 12.75 -7.70 -9.90
N TYR A 290 11.92 -6.66 -9.82
CA TYR A 290 10.66 -6.73 -9.11
C TYR A 290 9.55 -6.02 -9.87
N VAL A 291 8.32 -6.38 -9.53
CA VAL A 291 7.12 -5.69 -10.00
C VAL A 291 6.34 -5.23 -8.78
N GLU A 292 5.87 -3.99 -8.80
CA GLU A 292 5.05 -3.41 -7.74
C GLU A 292 3.75 -2.88 -8.32
N CYS A 293 2.62 -3.35 -7.82
CA CYS A 293 1.33 -2.70 -8.05
C CYS A 293 1.05 -1.76 -6.88
N PHE A 294 0.76 -0.50 -7.17
CA PHE A 294 0.41 0.51 -6.17
C PHE A 294 -0.96 1.11 -6.49
N PHE A 295 -1.72 1.48 -5.47
CA PHE A 295 -3.07 2.02 -5.62
C PHE A 295 -3.50 2.85 -4.41
N VAL A 296 -4.55 3.64 -4.59
CA VAL A 296 -5.19 4.46 -3.55
C VAL A 296 -6.40 3.71 -2.97
#